data_AF-A0A1E8BMK8-F1
#
_entry.id   AF-A0A1E8BMK8-F1
#
_cell.length_a   1.000
_cell.length_b   1.000
_cell.length_c   1.000
_cell.angle_alpha   90.00
_cell.angle_beta   90.00
_cell.angle_gamma   90.00
#
_symmetry.space_group_name_H-M   'P 1'
#
loop_
_entity.id
_entity.type
_entity.pdbx_description
1 polymer ?
#
loop_
_entity_poly.entity_id
_entity_poly.type
_entity_poly.pdbx_seq_one_letter_code
_entity_poly.pdbx_strand_id
1 'polypeptide(L)' 'MWREKVSHISKIREKRNRKLNLPINEKELSRFRKSVVEKFGEDVLPQQYYEFLQTVNGIEFNGLIIYGNQLKTKRS' A
#
# COMPACT_ATOMS: atom_id res chain seq x y z
N MET A 1 4.38 -14.09 8.59
CA MET A 1 3.52 -14.66 7.51
C MET A 1 3.34 -13.77 6.27
N TRP A 2 2.71 -12.58 6.30
CA TRP A 2 2.59 -11.77 5.06
C TRP A 2 3.83 -10.90 4.77
N ARG A 3 4.49 -10.35 5.80
CA ARG A 3 5.72 -9.54 5.66
C ARG A 3 6.85 -10.31 4.97
N GLU A 4 7.03 -11.59 5.31
CA GLU A 4 7.99 -12.49 4.65
C GLU A 4 7.66 -12.70 3.17
N LYS A 5 6.37 -12.86 2.83
CA LYS A 5 5.93 -12.98 1.43
C LYS A 5 6.22 -11.70 0.64
N VAL A 6 5.99 -10.52 1.24
CA VAL A 6 6.36 -9.22 0.63
C VAL A 6 7.86 -9.12 0.40
N SER A 7 8.68 -9.51 1.38
CA SER A 7 10.14 -9.55 1.22
C SER A 7 10.57 -10.50 0.09
N HIS A 8 9.95 -11.68 0.01
CA HIS A 8 10.20 -12.62 -1.09
C HIS A 8 9.83 -12.03 -2.45
N ILE A 9 8.67 -11.38 -2.57
CA ILE A 9 8.25 -10.69 -3.79
C ILE A 9 9.23 -9.56 -4.16
N SER A 10 9.74 -8.80 -3.17
CA SER A 10 10.74 -7.76 -3.40
C SER A 10 11.99 -8.33 -4.07
N LYS A 11 12.53 -9.43 -3.53
CA LYS A 11 13.70 -10.12 -4.09
C LYS A 11 13.46 -10.61 -5.52
N ILE A 12 12.27 -11.14 -5.83
CA ILE A 12 11.92 -11.55 -7.19
C ILE A 12 11.86 -10.35 -8.15
N ARG A 13 11.27 -9.23 -7.71
CA ARG A 13 11.16 -8.02 -8.54
C ARG A 13 12.54 -7.37 -8.77
N GLU A 14 13.38 -7.31 -7.75
CA GLU A 14 14.75 -6.78 -7.84
C GLU A 14 15.60 -7.54 -8.86
N LYS A 15 15.51 -8.88 -8.87
CA LYS A 15 16.14 -9.72 -9.91
C LYS A 15 15.72 -9.36 -11.35
N ARG A 16 14.55 -8.72 -11.50
CA ARG A 16 13.98 -8.27 -12.78
C ARG A 16 14.11 -6.75 -12.98
N ASN A 17 14.95 -6.07 -12.19
CA ASN A 17 15.09 -4.61 -12.17
C ASN A 17 13.77 -3.83 -11.96
N ARG A 18 12.79 -4.46 -11.29
CA ARG A 18 11.54 -3.82 -10.87
C ARG A 18 11.58 -3.60 -9.36
N LYS A 19 11.03 -2.48 -8.86
CA LYS A 19 10.91 -2.22 -7.42
C LYS A 19 9.45 -2.36 -6.98
N LEU A 20 9.23 -2.70 -5.71
CA LEU A 20 7.91 -2.58 -5.08
C LEU A 20 7.55 -1.10 -4.86
N ASN A 21 6.26 -0.82 -4.69
CA ASN A 21 5.82 0.52 -4.36
C ASN A 21 6.39 0.94 -3.01
N LEU A 22 6.87 2.18 -2.93
CA LEU A 22 7.41 2.72 -1.69
C LEU A 22 6.31 2.78 -0.60
N PRO A 23 6.68 2.63 0.68
CA PRO A 23 5.78 2.88 1.80
C PRO A 23 4.98 4.17 1.68
N ILE A 24 3.73 4.14 2.14
CA ILE A 24 2.95 5.37 2.32
C ILE A 24 3.58 6.23 3.42
N ASN A 25 3.59 7.55 3.25
CA ASN A 25 4.02 8.43 4.33
C ASN A 25 2.92 8.62 5.39
N GLU A 26 3.29 8.99 6.62
CA GLU A 26 2.31 9.15 7.72
C GLU A 26 1.23 10.21 7.45
N LYS A 27 1.59 11.29 6.76
CA LYS A 27 0.63 12.36 6.41
C LYS A 27 -0.44 11.84 5.44
N GLU A 28 -0.03 11.05 4.46
CA GLU A 28 -0.89 10.40 3.47
C GLU A 28 -1.73 9.30 4.10
N LEU A 29 -1.16 8.53 5.03
CA LEU A 29 -1.89 7.52 5.79
C LEU A 29 -3.00 8.17 6.64
N SER A 30 -2.70 9.27 7.32
CA SER A 30 -3.68 10.04 8.08
C SER A 30 -4.79 10.58 7.18
N ARG A 31 -4.45 11.15 6.01
CA ARG A 31 -5.45 11.59 5.02
C ARG A 31 -6.30 10.45 4.50
N PHE A 32 -5.70 9.30 4.22
CA PHE A 32 -6.40 8.10 3.77
C PHE A 32 -7.39 7.61 4.82
N ARG A 33 -6.95 7.51 6.09
CA ARG A 33 -7.81 7.13 7.21
C ARG A 33 -9.00 8.09 7.37
N LYS A 34 -8.75 9.41 7.29
CA LYS A 34 -9.84 10.41 7.29
C LYS A 34 -10.81 10.20 6.14
N SER A 35 -10.31 9.97 4.92
CA SER A 35 -11.18 9.74 3.76
C SER A 35 -12.03 8.47 3.86
N VAL A 36 -11.54 7.44 4.56
CA VAL A 36 -12.30 6.21 4.81
C VAL A 36 -13.44 6.51 5.77
N VAL A 37 -13.16 7.18 6.89
CA VAL A 37 -14.20 7.59 7.86
C VAL A 37 -15.22 8.52 7.22
N GLU A 38 -14.79 9.50 6.42
CA GLU A 38 -15.70 10.41 5.70
C GLU A 38 -16.63 9.67 4.73
N LYS A 39 -16.15 8.57 4.11
CA LYS A 39 -16.91 7.83 3.10
C LYS A 39 -17.80 6.74 3.67
N PHE A 40 -17.37 6.10 4.75
CA PHE A 40 -18.05 4.94 5.33
C PHE A 40 -18.70 5.24 6.69
N GLY A 41 -18.49 6.42 7.26
CA GLY A 41 -19.00 6.83 8.58
C GLY A 41 -18.16 6.31 9.75
N GLU A 42 -17.32 5.31 9.52
CA GLU A 42 -16.45 4.70 10.53
C GLU A 42 -15.14 4.20 9.91
N ASP A 43 -14.19 3.84 10.78
CA ASP A 43 -12.93 3.24 10.38
C ASP A 43 -13.11 1.73 10.13
N VAL A 44 -13.56 1.39 8.92
CA VAL A 44 -13.88 0.02 8.52
C VAL A 44 -12.65 -0.84 8.20
N LEU A 45 -11.46 -0.26 8.10
CA LEU A 45 -10.28 -0.98 7.62
C LEU A 45 -9.51 -1.63 8.78
N PRO A 46 -9.08 -2.90 8.62
CA PRO A 46 -8.28 -3.57 9.64
C PRO A 46 -6.94 -2.86 9.87
N GLN A 47 -6.46 -2.86 11.12
CA GLN A 47 -5.15 -2.31 11.47
C GLN A 47 -4.01 -2.92 10.64
N GLN A 48 -4.10 -4.21 10.30
CA GLN A 48 -3.09 -4.88 9.48
C GLN A 48 -2.99 -4.30 8.07
N TYR A 49 -4.06 -3.71 7.53
CA TYR A 49 -4.03 -3.07 6.23
C TYR A 49 -3.25 -1.74 6.27
N TYR A 50 -3.35 -0.99 7.37
CA TYR A 50 -2.54 0.21 7.56
C TYR A 50 -1.05 -0.13 7.69
N GLU A 51 -0.72 -1.17 8.46
CA GLU A 51 0.65 -1.69 8.54
C GLU A 51 1.18 -2.18 7.19
N PHE A 52 0.31 -2.76 6.36
CA PHE A 52 0.64 -3.15 4.99
C PHE A 52 1.03 -1.93 4.16
N LEU A 53 0.22 -0.88 4.13
CA LEU A 53 0.51 0.34 3.37
C LEU A 53 1.80 1.04 3.83
N GLN A 54 2.10 0.99 5.13
CA GLN A 54 3.36 1.49 5.72
C GLN A 54 4.57 0.61 5.38
N THR A 55 4.37 -0.63 4.94
CA THR A 55 5.46 -1.52 4.51
C THR A 55 5.65 -1.44 2.99
N VAL A 56 4.55 -1.38 2.25
CA VAL A 56 4.51 -1.38 0.79
C VAL A 56 3.17 -0.78 0.33
N ASN A 57 3.22 0.30 -0.45
CA ASN A 57 2.00 0.99 -0.87
C ASN A 57 1.35 0.30 -2.07
N GLY A 58 0.72 -0.85 -1.83
CA GLY A 58 0.09 -1.68 -2.85
C GLY A 58 1.08 -2.60 -3.58
N ILE A 59 0.57 -3.72 -4.08
CA ILE A 59 1.36 -4.75 -4.77
C ILE A 59 0.61 -5.22 -6.00
N GLU A 60 1.34 -5.33 -7.10
CA GLU A 60 0.91 -6.08 -8.28
C GLU A 60 1.95 -7.18 -8.56
N PHE A 61 1.52 -8.43 -8.46
CA PHE A 61 2.39 -9.59 -8.66
C PHE A 61 1.61 -10.78 -9.21
N ASN A 62 1.96 -11.25 -10.42
CA ASN A 62 1.38 -12.42 -11.07
C ASN A 62 -0.17 -12.42 -11.09
N GLY A 63 -0.78 -11.27 -11.39
CA GLY A 63 -2.24 -11.12 -11.44
C GLY A 63 -2.91 -10.85 -10.09
N LEU A 64 -2.20 -10.95 -8.97
CA LEU A 64 -2.66 -10.46 -7.67
C LEU A 64 -2.46 -8.95 -7.59
N ILE A 65 -3.53 -8.21 -7.30
CA ILE A 65 -3.51 -6.77 -7.08
C ILE A 65 -4.02 -6.47 -5.67
N ILE A 66 -3.16 -5.88 -4.85
CA ILE A 66 -3.55 -5.22 -3.59
C ILE A 66 -3.40 -3.73 -3.81
N TYR A 67 -4.51 -3.00 -3.76
CA TYR A 67 -4.49 -1.57 -3.98
C TYR A 67 -3.79 -0.85 -2.82
N GLY A 68 -3.03 0.17 -3.16
CA GLY A 68 -2.45 1.11 -2.22
C GLY A 68 -3.17 2.45 -2.27
N ASN A 69 -2.73 3.40 -1.45
CA ASN A 69 -3.12 4.78 -1.61
C ASN A 69 -2.27 5.42 -2.72
N GLN A 70 -2.78 5.44 -3.94
CA GLN A 70 -2.23 6.31 -4.98
C GLN A 70 -2.87 7.69 -4.86
N LEU A 71 -2.16 8.64 -4.27
CA LEU A 71 -2.47 10.03 -4.55
C LEU A 71 -2.12 10.30 -6.01
N LYS A 72 -3.11 10.75 -6.77
CA LYS A 72 -2.88 11.43 -8.05
C LYS A 72 -1.94 12.59 -7.76
N THR A 73 -0.65 12.47 -8.06
CA THR A 73 0.14 13.65 -8.37
C THR A 73 -0.63 14.35 -9.47
N LYS A 74 -1.17 15.54 -9.18
CA LYS A 74 -1.71 16.41 -10.22
C LYS A 74 -0.62 16.49 -11.28
N ARG A 75 -0.85 15.90 -12.45
CA ARG A 75 -0.10 16.27 -13.65
C ARG A 75 -0.44 17.74 -13.85
N SER A 76 0.49 18.59 -13.42
CA SER A 76 0.46 20.01 -13.73
C SER A 76 0.88 20.22 -15.18
#